data_AF-L0FC09-F1
#
_entry.id   AF-L0FC09-F1
#
_cell.length_a   1.000
_cell.length_b   1.000
_cell.length_c   1.000
_cell.angle_alpha   90.00
_cell.angle_beta   90.00
_cell.angle_gamma   90.00
#
_symmetry.space_group_name_H-M   'P 1'
#
loop_
_entity.id
_entity.type
_entity.pdbx_description
1 polymer ?
#
loop_
_entity_poly.entity_id
_entity_poly.type
_entity_poly.pdbx_seq_one_letter_code
_entity_poly.pdbx_strand_id
1 'polypeptide(L)'
;MDYTRYVVQPGDSIYKIANAYKVEMSDIINLNHLKHPDRIYPGQVLLLPTSECQDITPGELSEPNFTYAMWLFDVYAGKDSELSAVTTYLYQAVVLDRPEFDELLRPLAYDELRHLEQLAWCIRFLGLDPRYGAFSKGRWFDWRSRYLNYSTDLCAILDYNMKDEAAAAKHYTDLAGKIPIPEIQTILLQISADEERHYQCLADAKMHFCGCESSESLLISKAETEAE
;
A
#
# COMPACT_ATOMS: atom_id res chain seq x y z
N MET A 1 6.88 2.61 -18.95
CA MET A 1 8.02 1.72 -19.30
C MET A 1 9.25 2.58 -19.24
N ASP A 2 10.03 2.44 -18.18
CA ASP A 2 11.30 3.15 -18.08
C ASP A 2 12.31 2.49 -19.01
N TYR A 3 13.23 3.30 -19.53
CA TYR A 3 14.25 2.86 -20.47
C TYR A 3 15.56 3.60 -20.22
N THR A 4 16.66 2.93 -20.49
CA THR A 4 17.99 3.53 -20.51
C THR A 4 18.51 3.62 -21.94
N ARG A 5 19.40 4.58 -22.20
CA ARG A 5 20.03 4.74 -23.51
C ARG A 5 21.36 4.01 -23.52
N TYR A 6 21.54 3.10 -24.47
CA TYR A 6 22.77 2.37 -24.68
C TYR A 6 23.38 2.75 -26.03
N VAL A 7 24.68 3.05 -26.06
CA VAL A 7 25.41 3.30 -27.29
C VAL A 7 26.12 2.01 -27.70
N VAL A 8 25.71 1.46 -28.84
CA VAL A 8 26.26 0.22 -29.41
C VAL A 8 27.77 0.34 -29.61
N GLN A 9 28.51 -0.67 -29.17
CA GLN A 9 29.96 -0.77 -29.27
C GLN A 9 30.38 -1.73 -30.39
N PRO A 10 31.62 -1.62 -30.90
CA PRO A 10 32.17 -2.61 -31.85
C PRO A 10 32.10 -4.04 -31.32
N GLY A 11 31.43 -4.92 -32.06
CA GLY A 11 31.29 -6.34 -31.72
C GLY A 11 30.03 -6.71 -30.93
N ASP A 12 29.16 -5.73 -30.64
CA ASP A 12 27.86 -5.96 -30.04
C ASP A 12 26.89 -6.66 -31.00
N SER A 13 25.96 -7.39 -30.38
CA SER A 13 24.75 -7.88 -31.03
C SER A 13 23.58 -7.64 -30.09
N ILE A 14 22.34 -7.60 -30.61
CA ILE A 14 21.13 -7.49 -29.77
C ILE A 14 21.13 -8.58 -28.69
N TYR A 15 21.55 -9.80 -29.04
CA TYR A 15 21.70 -10.90 -28.08
C TYR A 15 22.68 -10.59 -26.95
N LYS A 16 23.89 -10.10 -27.26
CA LYS A 16 24.90 -9.78 -26.24
C LYS A 16 24.44 -8.65 -25.32
N ILE A 17 23.82 -7.62 -25.90
CA ILE A 17 23.29 -6.49 -25.14
C ILE A 17 22.13 -6.96 -24.25
N ALA A 18 21.15 -7.67 -24.81
CA ALA A 18 20.02 -8.24 -24.08
C ALA A 18 20.48 -9.07 -22.87
N ASN A 19 21.44 -9.97 -23.10
CA ASN A 19 22.00 -10.82 -22.05
C ASN A 19 22.77 -10.02 -20.98
N ALA A 20 23.55 -9.01 -21.38
CA ALA A 20 24.29 -8.17 -20.44
C ALA A 20 23.37 -7.33 -19.54
N TYR A 21 22.23 -6.89 -20.08
CA TYR A 21 21.25 -6.07 -19.38
C TYR A 21 20.08 -6.85 -18.80
N LYS A 22 20.08 -8.19 -18.89
CA LYS A 22 19.01 -9.10 -18.42
C LYS A 22 17.60 -8.69 -18.92
N VAL A 23 17.51 -8.35 -20.20
CA VAL A 23 16.25 -7.97 -20.86
C VAL A 23 16.02 -8.90 -22.05
N GLU A 24 14.77 -9.08 -22.46
CA GLU A 24 14.46 -9.88 -23.64
C GLU A 24 14.87 -9.16 -24.93
N MET A 25 15.42 -9.92 -25.88
CA MET A 25 15.78 -9.36 -27.19
C MET A 25 14.57 -8.78 -27.91
N SER A 26 13.41 -9.43 -27.80
CA SER A 26 12.15 -8.98 -28.40
C SER A 26 11.76 -7.59 -27.91
N ASP A 27 12.03 -7.28 -26.64
CA ASP A 27 11.64 -6.02 -26.05
C ASP A 27 12.53 -4.89 -26.56
N ILE A 28 13.84 -5.13 -26.69
CA ILE A 28 14.75 -4.19 -27.36
C ILE A 28 14.32 -3.96 -28.82
N ILE A 29 13.99 -5.03 -29.55
CA ILE A 29 13.60 -4.97 -30.96
C ILE A 29 12.33 -4.14 -31.14
N ASN A 30 11.30 -4.43 -30.32
CA ASN A 30 10.02 -3.76 -30.39
C ASN A 30 10.12 -2.30 -29.95
N LEU A 31 10.83 -2.02 -28.85
CA LEU A 31 11.01 -0.67 -28.29
C LEU A 31 11.77 0.26 -29.25
N ASN A 32 12.71 -0.27 -30.01
CA ASN A 32 13.49 0.50 -30.99
C ASN A 32 12.96 0.37 -32.42
N HIS A 33 11.83 -0.33 -32.63
CA HIS A 33 11.24 -0.59 -33.93
C HIS A 33 12.25 -1.13 -34.98
N LEU A 34 13.12 -2.05 -34.55
CA LEU A 34 14.18 -2.59 -35.40
C LEU A 34 13.58 -3.54 -36.45
N LYS A 35 13.59 -3.12 -37.71
CA LYS A 35 13.16 -3.95 -38.85
C LYS A 35 14.14 -5.09 -39.17
N HIS A 36 15.41 -4.90 -38.85
CA HIS A 36 16.47 -5.88 -39.05
C HIS A 36 17.33 -5.99 -37.78
N PRO A 37 16.91 -6.81 -36.80
CA PRO A 37 17.58 -6.94 -35.49
C PRO A 37 19.06 -7.34 -35.55
N ASP A 38 19.44 -8.09 -36.59
CA ASP A 38 20.82 -8.55 -36.78
C ASP A 38 21.76 -7.45 -37.30
N ARG A 39 21.25 -6.24 -37.55
CA ARG A 39 21.98 -5.13 -38.16
C ARG A 39 21.95 -3.91 -37.26
N ILE A 40 22.74 -3.96 -36.18
CA ILE A 40 23.08 -2.81 -35.34
C ILE A 40 24.50 -2.34 -35.64
N TYR A 41 24.76 -1.04 -35.47
CA TYR A 41 26.05 -0.43 -35.82
C TYR A 41 26.68 0.26 -34.62
N PRO A 42 28.01 0.22 -34.48
CA PRO A 42 28.70 0.99 -33.44
C PRO A 42 28.35 2.48 -33.50
N GLY A 43 28.06 3.08 -32.36
CA GLY A 43 27.58 4.46 -32.22
C GLY A 43 26.07 4.62 -32.35
N GLN A 44 25.32 3.58 -32.74
CA GLN A 44 23.86 3.59 -32.71
C GLN A 44 23.36 3.65 -31.26
N VAL A 45 22.36 4.50 -31.00
CA VAL A 45 21.69 4.55 -29.70
C VAL A 45 20.50 3.59 -29.72
N LEU A 46 20.47 2.67 -28.76
CA LEU A 46 19.33 1.80 -28.48
C LEU A 46 18.68 2.21 -27.16
N LEU A 47 17.36 2.19 -27.12
CA LEU A 47 16.56 2.23 -25.91
C LEU A 47 16.50 0.82 -25.35
N LEU A 48 17.09 0.60 -24.18
CA LEU A 48 16.96 -0.67 -23.48
C LEU A 48 15.82 -0.52 -22.47
N PRO A 49 14.81 -1.41 -22.48
CA PRO A 49 13.83 -1.42 -21.41
C PRO A 49 14.58 -1.65 -20.11
N THR A 50 14.32 -0.84 -19.09
CA THR A 50 14.85 -1.15 -17.76
C THR A 50 13.91 -2.18 -17.16
N SER A 51 14.29 -3.45 -17.23
CA SER A 51 13.66 -4.49 -16.41
C SER A 51 14.08 -4.27 -14.96
N GLU A 52 13.43 -3.35 -14.28
CA GLU A 52 13.08 -3.60 -12.89
C GLU A 52 11.73 -4.32 -12.89
N CYS A 53 11.75 -5.55 -13.37
CA CYS A 53 10.63 -6.47 -13.20
C CYS A 53 11.20 -7.88 -13.27
N GLN A 54 11.90 -8.28 -12.21
CA GLN A 54 12.10 -9.70 -11.96
C GLN A 54 10.74 -10.25 -11.55
N ASP A 55 10.14 -11.11 -12.38
CA ASP A 55 9.09 -12.01 -11.92
C ASP A 55 9.67 -12.82 -10.76
N ILE A 56 9.06 -12.69 -9.59
CA ILE A 56 9.53 -13.29 -8.35
C ILE A 56 9.39 -14.82 -8.48
N THR A 57 10.47 -15.54 -8.77
CA THR A 57 10.55 -16.94 -8.34
C THR A 57 10.94 -16.93 -6.86
N PRO A 58 10.15 -17.55 -5.96
CA PRO A 58 10.55 -17.74 -4.57
C PRO A 58 11.90 -18.46 -4.52
N GLY A 59 12.98 -17.76 -4.17
CA GLY A 59 14.34 -18.32 -4.13
C GLY A 59 15.51 -17.36 -4.35
N GLU A 60 15.29 -16.12 -4.83
CA GLU A 60 16.40 -15.18 -5.09
C GLU A 60 16.78 -14.30 -3.89
N LEU A 61 15.85 -13.97 -2.99
CA LEU A 61 16.13 -13.14 -1.83
C LEU A 61 16.64 -13.99 -0.67
N SER A 62 17.89 -13.77 -0.25
CA SER A 62 18.46 -14.45 0.91
C SER A 62 17.78 -14.02 2.20
N GLU A 63 17.67 -14.94 3.16
CA GLU A 63 17.29 -14.58 4.52
C GLU A 63 18.32 -13.61 5.15
N PRO A 64 17.89 -12.69 6.02
CA PRO A 64 16.52 -12.50 6.52
C PRO A 64 15.63 -11.57 5.65
N ASN A 65 16.14 -11.07 4.52
CA ASN A 65 15.42 -10.08 3.70
C ASN A 65 14.11 -10.64 3.13
N PHE A 66 14.05 -11.95 2.84
CA PHE A 66 12.81 -12.61 2.44
C PHE A 66 11.75 -12.52 3.55
N THR A 67 12.12 -12.81 4.79
CA THR A 67 11.24 -12.66 5.95
C THR A 67 10.76 -11.21 6.11
N TYR A 68 11.65 -10.23 5.94
CA TYR A 68 11.27 -8.81 6.04
C TYR A 68 10.28 -8.42 4.96
N ALA A 69 10.52 -8.84 3.73
CA ALA A 69 9.59 -8.61 2.63
C ALA A 69 8.22 -9.22 2.90
N MET A 70 8.16 -10.46 3.42
CA MET A 70 6.89 -11.09 3.76
C MET A 70 6.07 -10.26 4.75
N TRP A 71 6.71 -9.68 5.77
CA TRP A 71 6.02 -8.81 6.72
C TRP A 71 5.60 -7.48 6.09
N LEU A 72 6.45 -6.87 5.27
CA LEU A 72 6.11 -5.63 4.55
C LEU A 72 4.94 -5.82 3.60
N PHE A 73 4.87 -6.95 2.87
CA PHE A 73 3.75 -7.26 1.99
C PHE A 73 2.42 -7.39 2.75
N ASP A 74 2.44 -7.90 3.99
CA ASP A 74 1.25 -8.05 4.81
C ASP A 74 0.62 -6.70 5.15
N VAL A 75 1.45 -5.72 5.55
CA VAL A 75 1.00 -4.35 5.85
C VAL A 75 0.83 -3.47 4.60
N TYR A 76 1.44 -3.83 3.48
CA TYR A 76 1.29 -3.13 2.20
C TYR A 76 -0.05 -3.46 1.51
N ALA A 77 -0.35 -4.75 1.32
CA ALA A 77 -1.50 -5.20 0.54
C ALA A 77 -2.13 -6.51 1.06
N GLY A 78 -2.06 -6.74 2.37
CA GLY A 78 -2.82 -7.77 3.08
C GLY A 78 -4.26 -7.36 3.39
N LYS A 79 -4.91 -8.09 4.31
CA LYS A 79 -6.29 -7.79 4.74
C LYS A 79 -6.35 -6.50 5.56
N ASP A 80 -5.49 -6.40 6.57
CA ASP A 80 -5.39 -5.28 7.49
C ASP A 80 -4.11 -4.50 7.09
N SER A 81 -4.21 -3.71 6.02
CA SER A 81 -3.10 -3.12 5.27
C SER A 81 -3.43 -1.74 4.73
N GLU A 82 -2.41 -1.00 4.28
CA GLU A 82 -2.58 0.33 3.69
C GLU A 82 -3.50 0.33 2.48
N LEU A 83 -3.37 -0.66 1.58
CA LEU A 83 -4.25 -0.74 0.42
C LEU A 83 -5.71 -0.96 0.84
N SER A 84 -5.94 -1.76 1.87
CA SER A 84 -7.27 -1.95 2.44
C SER A 84 -7.80 -0.68 3.10
N ALA A 85 -6.96 0.08 3.82
CA ALA A 85 -7.33 1.33 4.48
C ALA A 85 -7.69 2.43 3.45
N VAL A 86 -6.81 2.68 2.45
CA VAL A 86 -7.07 3.60 1.33
C VAL A 86 -8.43 3.33 0.71
N THR A 87 -8.65 2.07 0.32
CA THR A 87 -9.86 1.69 -0.41
C THR A 87 -11.10 1.72 0.49
N THR A 88 -10.96 1.41 1.78
CA THR A 88 -12.03 1.51 2.78
C THR A 88 -12.46 2.95 2.99
N TYR A 89 -11.52 3.86 3.25
CA TYR A 89 -11.83 5.27 3.50
C TYR A 89 -12.40 5.98 2.27
N LEU A 90 -11.86 5.72 1.07
CA LEU A 90 -12.44 6.26 -0.16
C LEU A 90 -13.86 5.76 -0.40
N TYR A 91 -14.11 4.47 -0.17
CA TYR A 91 -15.45 3.90 -0.30
C TYR A 91 -16.43 4.51 0.70
N GLN A 92 -16.05 4.57 1.98
CA GLN A 92 -16.90 5.08 3.06
C GLN A 92 -17.20 6.57 2.89
N ALA A 93 -16.23 7.38 2.45
CA ALA A 93 -16.45 8.79 2.12
C ALA A 93 -17.57 8.96 1.08
N VAL A 94 -17.52 8.14 0.02
CA VAL A 94 -18.54 8.17 -1.05
C VAL A 94 -19.90 7.67 -0.57
N VAL A 95 -19.95 6.62 0.25
CA VAL A 95 -21.23 6.00 0.65
C VAL A 95 -21.92 6.76 1.78
N LEU A 96 -21.18 7.41 2.67
CA LEU A 96 -21.76 8.29 3.68
C LEU A 96 -22.33 9.56 3.05
N ASP A 97 -21.69 10.09 1.99
CA ASP A 97 -22.15 11.22 1.18
C ASP A 97 -22.53 12.46 2.01
N ARG A 98 -21.65 12.87 2.93
CA ARG A 98 -21.83 14.07 3.76
C ARG A 98 -20.52 14.88 3.82
N PRO A 99 -20.57 16.23 3.72
CA PRO A 99 -19.37 17.07 3.71
C PRO A 99 -18.45 16.83 4.91
N GLU A 100 -19.01 16.61 6.10
CA GLU A 100 -18.24 16.44 7.33
C GLU A 100 -17.41 15.15 7.32
N PHE A 101 -17.89 14.09 6.65
CA PHE A 101 -17.15 12.82 6.50
C PHE A 101 -16.21 12.84 5.30
N ASP A 102 -16.49 13.65 4.29
CA ASP A 102 -15.55 13.91 3.20
C ASP A 102 -14.30 14.65 3.72
N GLU A 103 -14.48 15.63 4.61
CA GLU A 103 -13.40 16.36 5.28
C GLU A 103 -12.62 15.50 6.29
N LEU A 104 -13.20 14.40 6.77
CA LEU A 104 -12.54 13.44 7.64
C LEU A 104 -11.84 12.33 6.85
N LEU A 105 -12.59 11.54 6.09
CA LEU A 105 -12.13 10.26 5.55
C LEU A 105 -11.26 10.41 4.30
N ARG A 106 -11.45 11.44 3.46
CA ARG A 106 -10.58 11.62 2.28
C ARG A 106 -9.14 11.99 2.66
N PRO A 107 -8.91 12.94 3.60
CA PRO A 107 -7.56 13.19 4.08
C PRO A 107 -6.88 11.95 4.66
N LEU A 108 -7.59 11.17 5.48
CA LEU A 108 -7.08 9.88 5.99
C LEU A 108 -6.69 8.96 4.83
N ALA A 109 -7.56 8.77 3.83
CA ALA A 109 -7.25 7.96 2.66
C ALA A 109 -6.01 8.42 1.88
N TYR A 110 -5.70 9.72 1.87
CA TYR A 110 -4.50 10.25 1.23
C TYR A 110 -3.24 10.02 2.06
N ASP A 111 -3.34 10.06 3.39
CA ASP A 111 -2.26 9.62 4.28
C ASP A 111 -1.96 8.13 4.05
N GLU A 112 -2.97 7.26 3.99
CA GLU A 112 -2.76 5.83 3.70
C GLU A 112 -2.20 5.58 2.30
N LEU A 113 -2.54 6.42 1.32
CA LEU A 113 -1.97 6.30 -0.02
C LEU A 113 -0.47 6.62 -0.01
N ARG A 114 -0.05 7.59 0.80
CA ARG A 114 1.36 7.89 1.03
C ARG A 114 2.04 6.75 1.79
N HIS A 115 1.42 6.17 2.81
CA HIS A 115 1.96 5.01 3.53
C HIS A 115 2.16 3.82 2.58
N LEU A 116 1.16 3.53 1.75
CA LEU A 116 1.21 2.51 0.71
C LEU A 116 2.41 2.73 -0.23
N GLU A 117 2.62 3.95 -0.71
CA GLU A 117 3.76 4.29 -1.56
C GLU A 117 5.11 4.09 -0.83
N GLN A 118 5.21 4.54 0.43
CA GLN A 118 6.41 4.37 1.24
C GLN A 118 6.75 2.89 1.46
N LEU A 119 5.75 2.04 1.73
CA LEU A 119 5.93 0.59 1.83
C LEU A 119 6.33 -0.04 0.49
N ALA A 120 5.77 0.44 -0.62
CA ALA A 120 6.20 0.00 -1.96
C ALA A 120 7.69 0.30 -2.19
N TRP A 121 8.18 1.46 -1.75
CA TRP A 121 9.61 1.77 -1.79
C TRP A 121 10.43 0.88 -0.88
N CYS A 122 9.96 0.53 0.33
CA CYS A 122 10.63 -0.44 1.19
C CYS A 122 10.75 -1.82 0.52
N ILE A 123 9.68 -2.29 -0.13
CA ILE A 123 9.68 -3.57 -0.86
C ILE A 123 10.64 -3.52 -2.05
N ARG A 124 10.64 -2.43 -2.83
CA ARG A 124 11.60 -2.22 -3.92
C ARG A 124 13.03 -2.12 -3.43
N PHE A 125 13.25 -1.51 -2.28
CA PHE A 125 14.57 -1.43 -1.64
C PHE A 125 15.13 -2.82 -1.30
N LEU A 126 14.27 -3.78 -0.96
CA LEU A 126 14.65 -5.19 -0.78
C LEU A 126 14.84 -5.95 -2.11
N GLY A 127 14.66 -5.30 -3.25
CA GLY A 127 14.82 -5.88 -4.59
C GLY A 127 13.58 -6.59 -5.13
N LEU A 128 12.38 -6.28 -4.63
CA LEU A 128 11.14 -6.95 -5.00
C LEU A 128 10.16 -6.02 -5.72
N ASP A 129 9.31 -6.61 -6.57
CA ASP A 129 8.19 -5.92 -7.21
C ASP A 129 7.01 -5.79 -6.22
N PRO A 130 6.57 -4.57 -5.87
CA PRO A 130 5.51 -4.34 -4.90
C PRO A 130 4.12 -4.59 -5.51
N ARG A 131 3.87 -5.82 -5.96
CA ARG A 131 2.55 -6.26 -6.42
C ARG A 131 1.55 -6.21 -5.28
N TYR A 132 0.32 -5.81 -5.58
CA TYR A 132 -0.76 -5.73 -4.60
C TYR A 132 -1.24 -7.13 -4.19
N GLY A 133 -0.56 -7.69 -3.20
CA GLY A 133 -0.88 -8.95 -2.56
C GLY A 133 0.01 -9.19 -1.36
N ALA A 134 -0.19 -10.34 -0.73
CA ALA A 134 0.54 -10.73 0.46
C ALA A 134 0.81 -12.24 0.48
N PHE A 135 1.63 -12.66 1.44
CA PHE A 135 1.93 -14.06 1.67
C PHE A 135 1.09 -14.60 2.83
N SER A 136 0.43 -15.74 2.63
CA SER A 136 -0.19 -16.51 3.70
C SER A 136 0.31 -17.94 3.69
N LYS A 137 0.86 -18.41 4.82
CA LYS A 137 1.49 -19.74 4.94
C LYS A 137 2.51 -20.04 3.82
N GLY A 138 3.29 -19.03 3.44
CA GLY A 138 4.32 -19.13 2.39
C GLY A 138 3.78 -19.16 0.96
N ARG A 139 2.48 -18.91 0.74
CA ARG A 139 1.89 -18.82 -0.60
C ARG A 139 1.44 -17.39 -0.88
N TRP A 140 1.69 -16.94 -2.10
CA TRP A 140 1.22 -15.65 -2.60
C TRP A 140 -0.30 -15.65 -2.80
N PHE A 141 -0.94 -14.55 -2.45
CA PHE A 141 -2.32 -14.25 -2.80
C PHE A 141 -2.45 -12.78 -3.15
N ASP A 142 -3.12 -12.49 -4.27
CA ASP A 142 -3.44 -11.12 -4.64
C ASP A 142 -4.44 -10.51 -3.66
N TRP A 143 -4.35 -9.20 -3.47
CA TRP A 143 -5.30 -8.44 -2.67
C TRP A 143 -6.71 -8.58 -3.24
N ARG A 144 -7.72 -8.59 -2.36
CA ARG A 144 -9.12 -8.85 -2.76
C ARG A 144 -10.05 -7.81 -2.17
N SER A 145 -10.98 -7.31 -2.98
CA SER A 145 -12.01 -6.35 -2.56
C SER A 145 -12.86 -6.83 -1.38
N ARG A 146 -12.98 -8.14 -1.17
CA ARG A 146 -13.68 -8.72 0.00
C ARG A 146 -13.04 -8.40 1.36
N TYR A 147 -11.87 -7.75 1.40
CA TYR A 147 -11.24 -7.31 2.65
C TYR A 147 -11.86 -6.04 3.22
N LEU A 148 -12.57 -5.26 2.40
CA LEU A 148 -13.18 -4.00 2.83
C LEU A 148 -14.35 -4.21 3.79
N ASN A 149 -14.51 -3.27 4.71
CA ASN A 149 -15.72 -3.11 5.50
C ASN A 149 -16.76 -2.29 4.73
N TYR A 150 -17.75 -2.97 4.18
CA TYR A 150 -18.86 -2.38 3.42
C TYR A 150 -20.06 -1.94 4.28
N SER A 151 -19.89 -1.82 5.61
CA SER A 151 -20.93 -1.28 6.49
C SER A 151 -21.39 0.11 6.02
N THR A 152 -22.64 0.44 6.31
CA THR A 152 -23.22 1.78 6.10
C THR A 152 -23.63 2.44 7.41
N ASP A 153 -23.49 1.74 8.54
CA ASP A 153 -23.74 2.30 9.87
C ASP A 153 -22.54 3.14 10.30
N LEU A 154 -22.76 4.45 10.46
CA LEU A 154 -21.70 5.41 10.75
C LEU A 154 -20.93 5.05 12.03
N CYS A 155 -21.63 4.72 13.10
CA CYS A 155 -20.97 4.49 14.38
C CYS A 155 -20.19 3.17 14.38
N ALA A 156 -20.71 2.14 13.72
CA ALA A 156 -20.00 0.89 13.49
C ALA A 156 -18.78 1.07 12.56
N ILE A 157 -18.86 1.94 11.55
CA ILE A 157 -17.72 2.32 10.70
C ILE A 157 -16.63 2.97 11.55
N LEU A 158 -16.98 4.00 12.33
CA LEU A 158 -16.02 4.72 13.17
C LEU A 158 -15.40 3.78 14.21
N ASP A 159 -16.20 2.92 14.85
CA ASP A 159 -15.71 1.91 15.79
C ASP A 159 -14.72 0.93 15.15
N TYR A 160 -15.05 0.44 13.95
CA TYR A 160 -14.19 -0.48 13.23
C TYR A 160 -12.86 0.20 12.85
N ASN A 161 -12.93 1.37 12.23
CA ASN A 161 -11.77 2.09 11.75
C ASN A 161 -10.85 2.48 12.91
N MET A 162 -11.39 3.00 14.02
CA MET A 162 -10.60 3.29 15.23
C MET A 162 -9.84 2.06 15.73
N LYS A 163 -10.51 0.90 15.77
CA LYS A 163 -9.86 -0.33 16.21
C LYS A 163 -8.74 -0.76 15.26
N ASP A 164 -8.96 -0.60 13.96
CA ASP A 164 -7.99 -0.94 12.93
C ASP A 164 -6.74 -0.04 13.05
N GLU A 165 -6.92 1.27 13.16
CA GLU A 165 -5.83 2.25 13.36
C GLU A 165 -4.99 1.96 14.62
N ALA A 166 -5.66 1.70 15.74
CA ALA A 166 -4.95 1.38 16.98
C ALA A 166 -4.16 0.06 16.87
N ALA A 167 -4.66 -0.90 16.09
CA ALA A 167 -3.94 -2.14 15.81
C ALA A 167 -2.77 -1.92 14.85
N ALA A 168 -2.95 -1.10 13.81
CA ALA A 168 -1.94 -0.73 12.83
C ALA A 168 -0.76 0.01 13.49
N ALA A 169 -1.02 1.03 14.30
CA ALA A 169 0.00 1.77 15.07
C ALA A 169 0.92 0.81 15.85
N LYS A 170 0.31 -0.10 16.62
CA LYS A 170 1.06 -1.10 17.39
C LYS A 170 1.84 -2.04 16.46
N HIS A 171 1.22 -2.51 15.38
CA HIS A 171 1.83 -3.45 14.46
C HIS A 171 3.07 -2.86 13.78
N TYR A 172 3.01 -1.58 13.37
CA TYR A 172 4.15 -0.88 12.78
C TYR A 172 5.31 -0.70 13.75
N THR A 173 5.03 -0.32 15.01
CA THR A 173 6.07 -0.26 16.05
C THR A 173 6.72 -1.63 16.27
N ASP A 174 5.93 -2.70 16.37
CA ASP A 174 6.42 -4.07 16.52
C ASP A 174 7.26 -4.51 15.31
N LEU A 175 6.86 -4.11 14.09
CA LEU A 175 7.56 -4.44 12.85
C LEU A 175 8.89 -3.70 12.72
N ALA A 176 8.92 -2.41 13.09
CA ALA A 176 10.14 -1.61 13.16
C ALA A 176 11.17 -2.22 14.12
N GLY A 177 10.72 -2.84 15.22
CA GLY A 177 11.60 -3.58 16.14
C GLY A 177 12.20 -4.87 15.55
N LYS A 178 11.57 -5.45 14.52
CA LYS A 178 11.97 -6.74 13.92
C LYS A 178 12.82 -6.59 12.65
N ILE A 179 12.73 -5.46 11.94
CA ILE A 179 13.47 -5.19 10.72
C ILE A 179 14.64 -4.23 11.04
N PRO A 180 15.88 -4.70 11.19
CA PRO A 180 17.03 -3.89 11.59
C PRO A 180 17.64 -3.12 10.41
N ILE A 181 16.81 -2.46 9.60
CA ILE A 181 17.22 -1.64 8.45
C ILE A 181 16.78 -0.20 8.77
N PRO A 182 17.71 0.71 9.12
CA PRO A 182 17.36 2.04 9.63
C PRO A 182 16.40 2.85 8.76
N GLU A 183 16.56 2.76 7.43
CA GLU A 183 15.71 3.43 6.45
C GLU A 183 14.25 2.93 6.55
N ILE A 184 14.06 1.61 6.65
CA ILE A 184 12.74 0.99 6.80
C ILE A 184 12.17 1.26 8.19
N GLN A 185 12.98 1.16 9.26
CA GLN A 185 12.54 1.44 10.63
C GLN A 185 11.98 2.86 10.77
N THR A 186 12.66 3.84 10.17
CA THR A 186 12.23 5.24 10.20
C THR A 186 10.86 5.40 9.55
N ILE A 187 10.66 4.79 8.38
CA ILE A 187 9.37 4.82 7.68
C ILE A 187 8.28 4.16 8.52
N LEU A 188 8.52 2.95 9.05
CA LEU A 188 7.51 2.24 9.85
C LEU A 188 7.12 3.01 11.12
N LEU A 189 8.08 3.66 11.80
CA LEU A 189 7.80 4.48 12.98
C LEU A 189 7.05 5.77 12.63
N GLN A 190 7.29 6.35 11.45
CA GLN A 190 6.52 7.50 10.96
C GLN A 190 5.08 7.10 10.68
N ILE A 191 4.86 6.00 9.94
CA ILE A 191 3.53 5.47 9.68
C ILE A 191 2.81 5.17 11.01
N SER A 192 3.48 4.50 11.96
CA SER A 192 2.93 4.24 13.29
C SER A 192 2.42 5.49 14.01
N ALA A 193 3.13 6.62 13.90
CA ALA A 193 2.71 7.87 14.53
C ALA A 193 1.54 8.53 13.78
N ASP A 194 1.48 8.33 12.47
CA ASP A 194 0.37 8.76 11.63
C ASP A 194 -0.92 7.97 11.99
N GLU A 195 -0.83 6.66 12.25
CA GLU A 195 -1.99 5.85 12.69
C GLU A 195 -2.53 6.26 14.07
N GLU A 196 -1.64 6.64 15.01
CA GLU A 196 -2.09 7.18 16.30
C GLU A 196 -2.89 8.48 16.13
N ARG A 197 -2.52 9.29 15.14
CA ARG A 197 -3.21 10.54 14.81
C ARG A 197 -4.51 10.25 14.07
N HIS A 198 -4.55 9.29 13.14
CA HIS A 198 -5.78 8.84 12.50
C HIS A 198 -6.80 8.32 13.53
N TYR A 199 -6.35 7.50 14.48
CA TYR A 199 -7.16 7.04 15.60
C TYR A 199 -7.80 8.22 16.36
N GLN A 200 -7.02 9.26 16.67
CA GLN A 200 -7.52 10.44 17.38
C GLN A 200 -8.59 11.19 16.56
N CYS A 201 -8.36 11.41 15.26
CA CYS A 201 -9.33 12.05 14.38
C CYS A 201 -10.66 11.28 14.33
N LEU A 202 -10.59 9.94 14.22
CA LEU A 202 -11.77 9.08 14.23
C LEU A 202 -12.47 9.06 15.60
N ALA A 203 -11.71 9.06 16.69
CA ALA A 203 -12.25 9.11 18.05
C ALA A 203 -13.01 10.41 18.31
N ASP A 204 -12.46 11.55 17.89
CA ASP A 204 -13.12 12.85 18.00
C ASP A 204 -14.40 12.91 17.17
N ALA A 205 -14.35 12.40 15.93
CA ALA A 205 -15.53 12.28 15.08
C ALA A 205 -16.60 11.39 15.74
N LYS A 206 -16.21 10.25 16.31
CA LYS A 206 -17.15 9.36 17.02
C LYS A 206 -17.78 10.07 18.22
N MET A 207 -16.99 10.77 19.02
CA MET A 207 -17.52 11.52 20.16
C MET A 207 -18.54 12.58 19.71
N HIS A 208 -18.27 13.26 18.59
CA HIS A 208 -19.12 14.31 18.06
C HIS A 208 -20.42 13.78 17.43
N PHE A 209 -20.34 12.73 16.61
CA PHE A 209 -21.46 12.24 15.80
C PHE A 209 -22.22 11.05 16.41
N CYS A 210 -21.58 10.27 17.29
CA CYS A 210 -22.17 9.10 17.95
C CYS A 210 -22.37 9.32 19.46
N GLY A 211 -22.09 10.52 19.98
CA GLY A 211 -22.30 10.90 21.37
C GLY A 211 -23.80 11.00 21.74
N CYS A 212 -24.34 9.90 22.25
CA CYS A 212 -25.58 9.75 23.05
C CYS A 212 -26.93 10.19 22.45
N GLU A 213 -27.65 9.24 21.86
CA GLU A 213 -29.07 9.02 22.22
C GLU A 213 -29.14 8.38 23.64
N SER A 214 -28.98 9.15 24.72
CA SER A 214 -29.51 8.77 26.05
C SER A 214 -29.42 9.89 27.10
N SER A 215 -29.97 11.08 26.80
CA SER A 215 -30.30 12.05 27.85
C SER A 215 -31.59 12.85 27.61
N GLU A 216 -32.11 12.91 26.38
CA GLU A 216 -33.43 13.52 26.12
C GLU A 216 -34.62 12.55 26.30
N SER A 217 -34.42 11.24 26.13
CA SER A 217 -35.47 10.23 26.33
C SER A 217 -35.72 9.87 27.82
N LEU A 218 -34.81 10.26 28.73
CA LEU A 218 -34.98 10.08 30.19
C LEU A 218 -35.54 11.31 30.92
N LEU A 219 -35.62 12.46 30.25
CA LEU A 219 -36.27 13.66 30.79
C LEU A 219 -37.77 13.70 30.50
N ILE A 220 -38.23 13.04 29.43
CA ILE A 220 -39.65 12.94 29.10
C ILE A 220 -40.36 11.89 29.98
N SER A 221 -39.68 10.80 30.37
CA SER A 221 -40.31 9.77 31.22
C SER A 221 -40.41 10.16 32.71
N LYS A 222 -39.62 11.13 33.19
CA LYS A 222 -39.68 11.63 34.57
C LYS A 222 -40.68 12.78 34.76
N ALA A 223 -41.03 13.49 33.69
CA ALA A 223 -42.04 14.55 33.75
C ALA A 223 -43.48 13.98 33.80
N GLU A 224 -43.71 12.76 33.32
CA GLU A 224 -45.03 12.11 33.32
C GLU A 224 -45.33 11.29 34.59
N THR A 225 -44.33 11.00 35.44
CA THR A 225 -44.53 10.25 36.70
C THR A 225 -44.63 11.11 37.96
N GLU A 226 -44.47 12.44 37.84
CA GLU A 226 -44.67 13.39 38.95
C GLU A 226 -45.96 14.22 38.80
N ALA A 227 -46.83 13.87 37.84
CA ALA A 227 -48.10 14.55 37.56
C ALA A 227 -49.37 13.66 37.75
N GLU A 228 -49.25 12.50 38.40
CA GLU A 228 -50.36 11.68 38.93
C GLU A 228 -50.23 11.50 40.44
#